data_AF-A0AAV5VAF2-F1
#
_entry.id   AF-A0AAV5VAF2-F1
#
_cell.length_a   1.000
_cell.length_b   1.000
_cell.length_c   1.000
_cell.angle_alpha   90.00
_cell.angle_beta   90.00
_cell.angle_gamma   90.00
#
_symmetry.space_group_name_H-M   'P 1'
#
loop_
_entity.id
_entity.type
_entity.pdbx_description
1 polymer ?
#
loop_
_entity_poly.entity_id
_entity_poly.type
_entity_poly.pdbx_seq_one_letter_code
_entity_poly.pdbx_strand_id
1 'polypeptide(L)'
;KFIEIFDKCQTLFVTISLCITIPLAVFFYSKLVFVKPFSENYTFKLIVVNGLSNILSCTTYLITYQMTSFPMFHSFYKFLQEKSLVSVFGIFTHFFDGIALHTALFIAYNRLTTIVKMREGGNDALFFFTSVIFSIFLSSLRIVDLYFFTNQYYKEYDFGGGPMFFPRIEIRVDILRTATDVEIAIVSCATLVVNVLLAVFLARRQSFADRAERRNACCRYKAERGLIITSLVSYIFYTIYFINNVVARYFDVTLCGYAQFLFLGLASLTPFWCLIIFSSSIRR
;
A
#
# COMPACT_ATOMS: atom_id res chain seq x y z
N LYS A 1 -17.34 10.54 -22.45
CA LYS A 1 -18.40 9.56 -22.10
C LYS A 1 -17.83 8.25 -21.55
N PHE A 2 -17.06 7.45 -22.30
CA PHE A 2 -16.48 6.19 -21.78
C PHE A 2 -15.64 6.40 -20.50
N ILE A 3 -14.70 7.35 -20.53
CA ILE A 3 -13.81 7.66 -19.39
C ILE A 3 -14.59 8.08 -18.14
N GLU A 4 -15.63 8.90 -18.31
CA GLU A 4 -16.48 9.35 -17.19
C GLU A 4 -17.28 8.19 -16.57
N ILE A 5 -17.80 7.29 -17.40
CA ILE A 5 -18.49 6.08 -16.92
C ILE A 5 -17.48 5.18 -16.17
N PHE A 6 -16.31 4.98 -16.75
CA PHE A 6 -15.23 4.21 -16.14
C PHE A 6 -14.85 4.79 -14.78
N ASP A 7 -14.67 6.11 -14.68
CA ASP A 7 -14.30 6.81 -13.46
C ASP A 7 -15.34 6.66 -12.35
N LYS A 8 -16.63 6.80 -12.69
CA LYS A 8 -17.74 6.56 -11.76
C LYS A 8 -17.79 5.10 -11.30
N CYS A 9 -17.65 4.15 -12.21
CA CYS A 9 -17.67 2.72 -11.91
C CYS A 9 -16.50 2.31 -11.00
N GLN A 10 -15.26 2.73 -11.30
CA GLN A 10 -14.10 2.40 -10.45
C GLN A 10 -14.23 3.04 -9.06
N THR A 11 -14.71 4.29 -8.98
CA THR A 11 -14.88 4.98 -7.70
C THR A 11 -15.86 4.23 -6.83
N LEU A 12 -17.02 3.88 -7.40
CA LEU A 12 -18.06 3.14 -6.68
C LEU A 12 -17.55 1.76 -6.24
N PHE A 13 -16.89 1.03 -7.13
CA PHE A 13 -16.36 -0.31 -6.84
C PHE A 13 -15.34 -0.29 -5.69
N VAL A 14 -14.31 0.58 -5.77
CA VAL A 14 -13.27 0.66 -4.74
C VAL A 14 -13.84 1.21 -3.43
N THR A 15 -14.75 2.20 -3.48
CA THR A 15 -15.37 2.76 -2.27
C THR A 15 -16.23 1.73 -1.53
N ILE A 16 -17.09 0.99 -2.23
CA ILE A 16 -17.87 -0.10 -1.63
C ILE A 16 -16.93 -1.14 -1.02
N SER A 17 -15.86 -1.50 -1.74
CA SER A 17 -14.87 -2.46 -1.26
C SER A 17 -14.16 -1.96 -0.01
N LEU A 18 -13.80 -0.68 0.08
CA LEU A 18 -13.21 -0.05 1.27
C LEU A 18 -14.20 -0.06 2.45
N CYS A 19 -15.46 0.32 2.22
CA CYS A 19 -16.50 0.31 3.26
C CYS A 19 -16.70 -1.08 3.88
N ILE A 20 -16.56 -2.14 3.09
CA ILE A 20 -16.62 -3.53 3.59
C ILE A 20 -15.29 -3.92 4.24
N THR A 21 -14.16 -3.54 3.65
CA THR A 21 -12.83 -3.97 4.07
C THR A 21 -12.40 -3.33 5.38
N ILE A 22 -12.66 -2.05 5.61
CA ILE A 22 -12.27 -1.33 6.83
C ILE A 22 -12.79 -2.00 8.11
N PRO A 23 -14.10 -2.28 8.30
CA PRO A 23 -14.60 -2.88 9.54
C PRO A 23 -14.04 -4.30 9.74
N LEU A 24 -13.93 -5.08 8.66
CA LEU A 24 -13.34 -6.41 8.73
C LEU A 24 -11.84 -6.34 9.07
N ALA A 25 -11.11 -5.41 8.47
CA ALA A 25 -9.69 -5.18 8.73
C ALA A 25 -9.45 -4.79 10.19
N VAL A 26 -10.26 -3.87 10.74
CA VAL A 26 -10.19 -3.51 12.16
C VAL A 26 -10.38 -4.74 13.06
N PHE A 27 -11.36 -5.59 12.76
CA PHE A 27 -11.60 -6.82 13.53
C PHE A 27 -10.42 -7.81 13.44
N PHE A 28 -10.00 -8.19 12.22
CA PHE A 28 -8.95 -9.18 12.02
C PHE A 28 -7.56 -8.68 12.44
N TYR A 29 -7.24 -7.42 12.18
CA TYR A 29 -5.97 -6.84 12.61
C TYR A 29 -5.89 -6.68 14.12
N SER A 30 -7.00 -6.32 14.79
CA SER A 30 -7.05 -6.36 16.25
C SER A 30 -6.79 -7.78 16.78
N LYS A 31 -7.38 -8.80 16.16
CA LYS A 31 -7.10 -10.21 16.51
C LYS A 31 -5.61 -10.55 16.36
N LEU A 32 -4.97 -10.15 15.25
CA LEU A 32 -3.54 -10.41 15.02
C LEU A 32 -2.61 -9.70 16.00
N VAL A 33 -2.99 -8.51 16.48
CA VAL A 33 -2.17 -7.72 17.42
C VAL A 33 -2.32 -8.22 18.85
N PHE A 34 -3.54 -8.60 19.27
CA PHE A 34 -3.83 -8.86 20.69
C PHE A 34 -3.93 -10.35 21.06
N VAL A 35 -4.32 -11.23 20.13
CA VAL A 35 -4.61 -12.64 20.46
C VAL A 35 -3.36 -13.52 20.29
N LYS A 36 -3.03 -14.27 21.34
CA LYS A 36 -1.99 -15.32 21.27
C LYS A 36 -2.46 -16.50 20.41
N PRO A 37 -1.58 -17.14 19.62
CA PRO A 37 -0.13 -16.95 19.54
C PRO A 37 0.34 -15.87 18.54
N PHE A 38 -0.57 -15.18 17.84
CA PHE A 38 -0.20 -14.23 16.79
C PHE A 38 0.50 -12.99 17.35
N SER A 39 0.07 -12.50 18.52
CA SER A 39 0.64 -11.32 19.18
C SER A 39 2.12 -11.45 19.57
N GLU A 40 2.65 -12.67 19.62
CA GLU A 40 4.06 -12.96 19.94
C GLU A 40 4.96 -12.89 18.70
N ASN A 41 4.40 -12.93 17.48
CA ASN A 41 5.16 -12.87 16.25
C ASN A 41 5.11 -11.46 15.63
N TYR A 42 6.24 -10.76 15.71
CA TYR A 42 6.40 -9.39 15.22
C TYR A 42 6.24 -9.25 13.70
N THR A 43 6.35 -10.32 12.93
CA THR A 43 6.05 -10.31 11.49
C THR A 43 4.58 -10.02 11.23
N PHE A 44 3.66 -10.59 12.03
CA PHE A 44 2.24 -10.30 11.89
C PHE A 44 1.92 -8.85 12.25
N LYS A 45 2.60 -8.28 13.26
CA LYS A 45 2.47 -6.86 13.59
C LYS A 45 2.92 -5.97 12.43
N LEU A 46 4.02 -6.32 11.78
CA LEU A 46 4.50 -5.58 10.61
C LEU A 46 3.51 -5.66 9.43
N ILE A 47 2.91 -6.84 9.20
CA ILE A 47 1.84 -7.04 8.19
C ILE A 47 0.62 -6.17 8.53
N VAL A 48 0.23 -6.07 9.80
CA VAL A 48 -0.88 -5.22 10.24
C VAL A 48 -0.57 -3.74 9.98
N VAL A 49 0.64 -3.27 10.32
CA VAL A 49 1.06 -1.88 10.04
C VAL A 49 0.98 -1.60 8.54
N ASN A 50 1.57 -2.47 7.71
CA ASN A 50 1.54 -2.33 6.26
C ASN A 50 0.11 -2.30 5.70
N GLY A 51 -0.74 -3.24 6.13
CA GLY A 51 -2.13 -3.34 5.69
C GLY A 51 -2.96 -2.12 6.09
N LEU A 52 -2.82 -1.63 7.32
CA LEU A 52 -3.49 -0.41 7.77
C LEU A 52 -3.00 0.81 6.98
N SER A 53 -1.70 0.96 6.78
CA SER A 53 -1.14 2.07 5.97
C SER A 53 -1.67 2.05 4.54
N ASN A 54 -1.78 0.88 3.91
CA ASN A 54 -2.35 0.73 2.58
C ASN A 54 -3.83 1.15 2.51
N ILE A 55 -4.66 0.71 3.48
CA ILE A 55 -6.08 1.07 3.54
C ILE A 55 -6.25 2.57 3.81
N LEU A 56 -5.47 3.13 4.72
CA LEU A 56 -5.49 4.56 5.04
C LEU A 56 -5.00 5.41 3.87
N SER A 57 -3.95 4.98 3.16
CA SER A 57 -3.47 5.64 1.94
C SER A 57 -4.56 5.65 0.86
N CYS A 58 -5.21 4.52 0.60
CA CYS A 58 -6.31 4.45 -0.36
C CYS A 58 -7.52 5.32 0.05
N THR A 59 -7.84 5.37 1.35
CA THR A 59 -8.96 6.18 1.89
C THR A 59 -8.66 7.67 1.79
N THR A 60 -7.44 8.08 2.13
CA THR A 60 -7.01 9.47 2.01
C THR A 60 -6.87 9.90 0.56
N TYR A 61 -6.43 9.01 -0.34
CA TYR A 61 -6.44 9.25 -1.78
C TYR A 61 -7.85 9.44 -2.34
N LEU A 62 -8.83 8.63 -1.91
CA LEU A 62 -10.24 8.80 -2.28
C LEU A 62 -10.72 10.23 -1.95
N ILE A 63 -10.45 10.68 -0.71
CA ILE A 63 -10.86 12.01 -0.22
C ILE A 63 -10.06 13.14 -0.87
N THR A 64 -8.78 12.95 -1.20
CA THR A 64 -7.92 14.03 -1.70
C THR A 64 -7.99 14.19 -3.21
N TYR A 65 -8.05 13.09 -3.94
CA TYR A 65 -7.92 13.07 -5.40
C TYR A 65 -9.22 12.62 -6.06
N GLN A 66 -9.75 11.45 -5.69
CA GLN A 66 -10.82 10.82 -6.47
C GLN A 66 -12.16 11.57 -6.38
N MET A 67 -12.56 12.01 -5.19
CA MET A 67 -13.86 12.66 -4.98
C MET A 67 -13.93 14.07 -5.59
N THR A 68 -12.79 14.65 -6.00
CA THR A 68 -12.73 15.97 -6.66
C THR A 68 -13.42 16.00 -8.02
N SER A 69 -13.50 14.84 -8.68
CA SER A 69 -14.17 14.64 -9.97
C SER A 69 -15.71 14.69 -9.90
N PHE A 70 -16.30 14.79 -8.70
CA PHE A 70 -17.74 14.78 -8.49
C PHE A 70 -18.25 16.18 -8.10
N PRO A 71 -19.17 16.78 -8.88
CA PRO A 71 -19.72 18.10 -8.58
C PRO A 71 -20.37 18.23 -7.18
N MET A 72 -20.90 17.13 -6.63
CA MET A 72 -21.49 17.10 -5.28
C MET A 72 -20.48 17.50 -4.19
N PHE A 73 -19.19 17.22 -4.37
CA PHE A 73 -18.15 17.55 -3.39
C PHE A 73 -17.54 18.94 -3.58
N HIS A 74 -18.01 19.73 -4.54
CA HIS A 74 -17.48 21.07 -4.83
C HIS A 74 -17.43 21.96 -3.59
N SER A 75 -18.55 22.09 -2.86
CA SER A 75 -18.62 22.92 -1.64
C SER A 75 -17.65 22.45 -0.54
N PHE A 76 -17.42 21.14 -0.44
CA PHE A 76 -16.46 20.57 0.51
C PHE A 76 -15.02 20.97 0.16
N TYR A 77 -14.61 20.82 -1.11
CA TYR A 77 -13.27 21.22 -1.55
C TYR A 77 -13.04 22.73 -1.54
N LYS A 78 -14.07 23.51 -1.86
CA LYS A 78 -14.04 24.96 -1.69
C LYS A 78 -13.76 25.34 -0.24
N PHE A 79 -14.46 24.72 0.71
CA PHE A 79 -14.19 24.91 2.14
C PHE A 79 -12.75 24.51 2.52
N LEU A 80 -12.25 23.38 2.03
CA LEU A 80 -10.87 22.95 2.30
C LEU A 80 -9.83 23.94 1.76
N GLN A 81 -10.08 24.52 0.58
CA GLN A 81 -9.21 25.52 -0.04
C GLN A 81 -9.24 26.85 0.72
N GLU A 82 -10.42 27.32 1.12
CA GLU A 82 -10.59 28.56 1.91
C GLU A 82 -9.95 28.48 3.30
N LYS A 83 -9.86 27.27 3.86
CA LYS A 83 -9.24 27.01 5.18
C LYS A 83 -7.79 26.53 5.10
N SER A 84 -7.18 26.48 3.91
CA SER A 84 -5.81 25.98 3.71
C SER A 84 -5.59 24.56 4.24
N LEU A 85 -6.63 23.70 4.21
CA LEU A 85 -6.58 22.32 4.69
C LEU A 85 -6.16 21.32 3.61
N VAL A 86 -6.00 21.76 2.36
CA VAL A 86 -5.64 20.92 1.20
C VAL A 86 -4.35 20.13 1.47
N SER A 87 -3.31 20.81 1.95
CA SER A 87 -2.01 20.20 2.21
C SER A 87 -2.06 19.13 3.31
N VAL A 88 -2.97 19.25 4.28
CA VAL A 88 -3.09 18.28 5.39
C VAL A 88 -3.48 16.90 4.87
N PHE A 89 -4.48 16.83 3.98
CA PHE A 89 -4.91 15.57 3.38
C PHE A 89 -3.87 14.99 2.41
N GLY A 90 -3.16 15.85 1.68
CA GLY A 90 -2.00 15.46 0.88
C GLY A 90 -0.90 14.81 1.73
N ILE A 91 -0.55 15.42 2.87
CA ILE A 91 0.44 14.89 3.82
C ILE A 91 0.06 13.48 4.26
N PHE A 92 -1.19 13.26 4.69
CA PHE A 92 -1.62 11.93 5.13
C PHE A 92 -1.49 10.90 4.01
N THR A 93 -1.89 11.25 2.78
CA THR A 93 -1.81 10.34 1.63
C THR A 93 -0.36 9.93 1.36
N HIS A 94 0.55 10.91 1.25
CA HIS A 94 1.97 10.64 0.97
C HIS A 94 2.68 9.92 2.12
N PHE A 95 2.31 10.21 3.36
CA PHE A 95 2.89 9.57 4.55
C PHE A 95 2.50 8.08 4.65
N PHE A 96 1.21 7.78 4.51
CA PHE A 96 0.75 6.39 4.59
C PHE A 96 1.22 5.55 3.40
N ASP A 97 1.29 6.14 2.20
CA ASP A 97 1.90 5.49 1.03
C ASP A 97 3.38 5.16 1.26
N GLY A 98 4.14 6.10 1.82
CA GLY A 98 5.53 5.87 2.21
C GLY A 98 5.69 4.74 3.22
N ILE A 99 4.88 4.73 4.30
CA ILE A 99 4.95 3.67 5.31
C ILE A 99 4.62 2.33 4.68
N ALA A 100 3.59 2.27 3.84
CA ALA A 100 3.21 1.05 3.15
C ALA A 100 4.35 0.52 2.26
N LEU A 101 5.02 1.39 1.50
CA LEU A 101 6.15 1.00 0.66
C LEU A 101 7.31 0.39 1.49
N HIS A 102 7.78 1.11 2.51
CA HIS A 102 8.93 0.67 3.29
C HIS A 102 8.63 -0.57 4.13
N THR A 103 7.45 -0.64 4.76
CA THR A 103 7.06 -1.81 5.54
C THR A 103 6.90 -3.05 4.67
N ALA A 104 6.49 -2.92 3.40
CA ALA A 104 6.44 -4.05 2.47
C ALA A 104 7.83 -4.65 2.21
N LEU A 105 8.85 -3.79 2.01
CA LEU A 105 10.24 -4.24 1.89
C LEU A 105 10.70 -5.01 3.13
N PHE A 106 10.45 -4.44 4.31
CA PHE A 106 10.87 -5.07 5.57
C PHE A 106 10.14 -6.38 5.86
N ILE A 107 8.86 -6.51 5.48
CA ILE A 107 8.14 -7.79 5.56
C ILE A 107 8.82 -8.82 4.66
N ALA A 108 9.10 -8.46 3.40
CA ALA A 108 9.74 -9.37 2.46
C ALA A 108 11.13 -9.80 2.96
N TYR A 109 11.91 -8.84 3.45
CA TYR A 109 13.26 -9.08 3.97
C TYR A 109 13.25 -9.95 5.23
N ASN A 110 12.38 -9.65 6.20
CA ASN A 110 12.25 -10.46 7.42
C ASN A 110 11.97 -11.92 7.08
N ARG A 111 11.02 -12.15 6.17
CA ARG A 111 10.66 -13.51 5.76
C ARG A 111 11.78 -14.21 5.02
N LEU A 112 12.51 -13.51 4.15
CA LEU A 112 13.70 -14.06 3.50
C LEU A 112 14.74 -14.47 4.54
N THR A 113 15.02 -13.61 5.53
CA THR A 113 15.96 -13.93 6.61
C THR A 113 15.50 -15.11 7.47
N THR A 114 14.20 -15.21 7.81
CA THR A 114 13.66 -16.36 8.54
C THR A 114 13.83 -17.66 7.76
N ILE A 115 13.64 -17.64 6.44
CA ILE A 115 13.80 -18.83 5.59
C ILE A 115 15.27 -19.24 5.45
N VAL A 116 16.18 -18.27 5.28
CA VAL A 116 17.62 -18.51 5.08
C VAL A 116 18.34 -18.86 6.39
N LYS A 117 18.02 -18.16 7.48
CA LYS A 117 18.74 -18.24 8.77
C LYS A 117 17.95 -19.00 9.84
N MET A 118 17.24 -20.07 9.49
CA MET A 118 16.41 -20.89 10.41
C MET A 118 17.09 -21.43 11.69
N ARG A 119 18.35 -21.07 11.97
CA ARG A 119 19.18 -21.59 13.05
C ARG A 119 19.61 -20.54 14.09
N GLU A 120 19.44 -19.25 13.83
CA GLU A 120 19.82 -18.19 14.78
C GLU A 120 18.56 -17.52 15.33
N GLY A 121 18.25 -17.75 16.60
CA GLY A 121 17.15 -17.09 17.32
C GLY A 121 17.45 -15.60 17.50
N GLY A 122 17.29 -14.84 16.43
CA GLY A 122 17.47 -13.39 16.41
C GLY A 122 16.38 -12.67 17.21
N ASN A 123 16.68 -11.42 17.58
CA ASN A 123 15.73 -10.55 18.26
C ASN A 123 14.71 -9.95 17.26
N ASP A 124 13.66 -10.70 16.95
CA ASP A 124 12.57 -10.29 16.04
C ASP A 124 11.90 -8.97 16.46
N ALA A 125 11.90 -8.67 17.76
CA ALA A 125 11.36 -7.42 18.29
C ALA A 125 12.19 -6.22 17.85
N LEU A 126 13.52 -6.32 17.96
CA LEU A 126 14.45 -5.27 17.52
C LEU A 126 14.27 -5.00 16.03
N PHE A 127 14.23 -6.05 15.20
CA PHE A 127 14.01 -5.91 13.77
C PHE A 127 12.71 -5.16 13.46
N PHE A 128 11.62 -5.50 14.15
CA PHE A 128 10.34 -4.82 13.99
C PHE A 128 10.39 -3.33 14.33
N PHE A 129 10.92 -2.97 15.51
CA PHE A 129 11.01 -1.56 15.91
C PHE A 129 11.90 -0.76 14.97
N THR A 130 13.06 -1.29 14.57
CA THR A 130 13.94 -0.65 13.59
C THR A 130 13.23 -0.46 12.25
N SER A 131 12.51 -1.47 11.77
CA SER A 131 11.77 -1.40 10.50
C SER A 131 10.69 -0.32 10.53
N VAL A 132 9.92 -0.23 11.62
CA VAL A 132 8.86 0.79 11.78
C VAL A 132 9.44 2.19 11.90
N ILE A 133 10.47 2.39 12.73
CA ILE A 133 11.13 3.69 12.91
C ILE A 133 11.71 4.17 11.57
N PHE A 134 12.41 3.29 10.87
CA PHE A 134 13.01 3.63 9.57
C PHE A 134 11.95 3.93 8.52
N SER A 135 10.84 3.18 8.51
CA SER A 135 9.71 3.45 7.60
C SER A 135 9.09 4.83 7.88
N ILE A 136 8.90 5.20 9.14
CA ILE A 136 8.37 6.52 9.53
C ILE A 136 9.36 7.62 9.12
N PHE A 137 10.65 7.42 9.38
CA PHE A 137 11.70 8.40 9.06
C PHE A 137 11.81 8.64 7.55
N LEU A 138 11.84 7.59 6.72
CA LEU A 138 11.90 7.78 5.27
C LEU A 138 10.61 8.38 4.71
N SER A 139 9.45 8.00 5.25
CA SER A 139 8.15 8.57 4.82
C SER A 139 8.03 10.05 5.17
N SER A 140 8.65 10.50 6.27
CA SER A 140 8.61 11.91 6.66
C SER A 140 9.41 12.82 5.71
N LEU A 141 10.41 12.29 4.98
CA LEU A 141 11.11 13.05 3.93
C LEU A 141 10.14 13.55 2.84
N ARG A 142 9.10 12.75 2.52
CA ARG A 142 8.05 13.15 1.58
C ARG A 142 7.14 14.24 2.12
N ILE A 143 6.90 14.24 3.44
CA ILE A 143 6.15 15.31 4.09
C ILE A 143 6.92 16.63 4.01
N VAL A 144 8.23 16.58 4.26
CA VAL A 144 9.11 17.75 4.16
C VAL A 144 9.10 18.30 2.73
N ASP A 145 9.15 17.43 1.72
CA ASP A 145 9.01 17.83 0.31
C ASP A 145 7.69 18.55 0.03
N LEU A 146 6.57 17.94 0.46
CA LEU A 146 5.24 18.48 0.23
C LEU A 146 5.01 19.83 0.94
N TYR A 147 5.62 20.05 2.11
CA TYR A 147 5.38 21.25 2.91
C TYR A 147 6.29 22.43 2.52
N PHE A 148 7.57 22.16 2.22
CA PHE A 148 8.56 23.21 1.97
C PHE A 148 8.80 23.48 0.48
N PHE A 149 8.73 22.46 -0.36
CA PHE A 149 9.23 22.52 -1.74
C PHE A 149 8.15 22.36 -2.80
N THR A 150 6.94 22.03 -2.38
CA THR A 150 5.80 21.81 -3.25
C THR A 150 4.59 22.55 -2.72
N ASN A 151 3.72 23.02 -3.61
CA ASN A 151 2.44 23.62 -3.25
C ASN A 151 1.30 22.82 -3.88
N GLN A 152 0.46 22.23 -3.03
CA GLN A 152 -0.72 21.50 -3.47
C GLN A 152 -1.96 22.38 -3.34
N TYR A 153 -2.70 22.55 -4.44
CA TYR A 153 -3.92 23.34 -4.47
C TYR A 153 -4.96 22.71 -5.40
N TYR A 154 -6.22 23.10 -5.23
CA TYR A 154 -7.28 22.70 -6.14
C TYR A 154 -7.51 23.82 -7.17
N LYS A 155 -7.57 23.45 -8.45
CA LYS A 155 -7.92 24.37 -9.53
C LYS A 155 -9.31 24.04 -10.04
N GLU A 156 -10.17 25.04 -10.05
CA GLU A 156 -11.55 24.91 -10.50
C GLU A 156 -11.62 24.86 -12.03
N TYR A 157 -12.46 23.96 -12.55
CA TYR A 157 -12.77 23.83 -13.97
C TYR A 157 -14.28 23.57 -14.13
N ASP A 158 -14.89 24.19 -15.14
CA ASP A 158 -16.27 23.92 -15.53
C ASP A 158 -16.29 23.28 -16.92
N PHE A 159 -16.82 22.06 -16.99
CA PHE A 159 -16.97 21.29 -18.23
C PHE A 159 -18.42 21.21 -18.70
N GLY A 160 -19.30 22.10 -18.24
CA GLY A 160 -20.72 22.15 -18.60
C GLY A 160 -21.62 21.18 -17.81
N GLY A 161 -21.04 20.44 -16.85
CA GLY A 161 -21.75 19.56 -15.90
C GLY A 161 -21.77 20.10 -14.46
N GLY A 162 -21.35 21.36 -14.28
CA GLY A 162 -21.12 21.99 -12.98
C GLY A 162 -19.63 22.12 -12.65
N PRO A 163 -19.26 23.04 -11.75
CA PRO A 163 -17.87 23.27 -11.40
C PRO A 163 -17.29 22.07 -10.65
N MET A 164 -16.08 21.68 -11.03
CA MET A 164 -15.30 20.60 -10.42
C MET A 164 -13.89 21.09 -10.08
N PHE A 165 -13.29 20.51 -9.06
CA PHE A 165 -11.92 20.82 -8.68
C PHE A 165 -10.98 19.76 -9.23
N PHE A 166 -9.78 20.18 -9.64
CA PHE A 166 -8.70 19.30 -10.02
C PHE A 166 -7.49 19.57 -9.12
N PRO A 167 -6.95 18.55 -8.44
CA PRO A 167 -5.74 18.69 -7.65
C PRO A 167 -4.55 19.02 -8.56
N ARG A 168 -3.82 20.06 -8.20
CA ARG A 168 -2.59 20.51 -8.86
C ARG A 168 -1.46 20.55 -7.85
N ILE A 169 -0.29 20.18 -8.31
CA ILE A 169 0.94 20.15 -7.55
C ILE A 169 1.93 21.01 -8.30
N GLU A 170 2.30 22.14 -7.72
CA GLU A 170 3.32 23.05 -8.26
C GLU A 170 4.63 22.84 -7.51
N ILE A 171 5.68 22.52 -8.26
CA ILE A 171 7.00 22.20 -7.71
C ILE A 171 7.81 23.49 -7.68
N ARG A 172 8.37 23.84 -6.52
CA ARG A 172 9.29 24.98 -6.39
C ARG A 172 10.75 24.55 -6.55
N VAL A 173 11.09 23.32 -6.16
CA VAL A 173 12.45 22.78 -6.23
C VAL A 173 12.42 21.30 -6.67
N ASP A 174 13.06 20.99 -7.79
CA ASP A 174 13.03 19.64 -8.38
C ASP A 174 13.96 18.63 -7.67
N ILE A 175 14.94 19.10 -6.90
CA ILE A 175 15.98 18.24 -6.32
C ILE A 175 15.39 17.21 -5.35
N LEU A 176 14.57 17.65 -4.40
CA LEU A 176 14.03 16.76 -3.37
C LEU A 176 12.98 15.81 -3.93
N ARG A 177 12.15 16.28 -4.86
CA ARG A 177 11.22 15.45 -5.63
C ARG A 177 11.94 14.36 -6.44
N THR A 178 13.05 14.70 -7.08
CA THR A 178 13.85 13.70 -7.81
C THR A 178 14.44 12.68 -6.86
N ALA A 179 14.93 13.10 -5.69
CA ALA A 179 15.45 12.21 -4.68
C ALA A 179 14.38 11.25 -4.13
N THR A 180 13.15 11.72 -3.90
CA THR A 180 12.03 10.88 -3.45
C THR A 180 11.55 9.92 -4.55
N ASP A 181 11.47 10.37 -5.80
CA ASP A 181 11.14 9.50 -6.95
C ASP A 181 12.20 8.38 -7.12
N VAL A 182 13.49 8.70 -6.95
CA VAL A 182 14.60 7.71 -6.98
C VAL A 182 14.51 6.75 -5.79
N GLU A 183 14.22 7.25 -4.59
CA GLU A 183 14.00 6.43 -3.39
C GLU A 183 12.87 5.41 -3.61
N ILE A 184 11.71 5.85 -4.10
CA ILE A 184 10.57 4.98 -4.42
C ILE A 184 10.99 3.89 -5.39
N ALA A 185 11.71 4.25 -6.46
CA ALA A 185 12.15 3.31 -7.47
C ALA A 185 13.12 2.26 -6.88
N ILE A 186 14.08 2.69 -6.06
CA ILE A 186 15.04 1.80 -5.39
C ILE A 186 14.32 0.84 -4.45
N VAL A 187 13.44 1.34 -3.58
CA VAL A 187 12.71 0.51 -2.60
C VAL A 187 11.78 -0.47 -3.30
N SER A 188 11.11 -0.04 -4.37
CA SER A 188 10.28 -0.94 -5.19
C SER A 188 11.13 -2.04 -5.83
N CYS A 189 12.23 -1.68 -6.51
CA CYS A 189 13.13 -2.67 -7.12
C CYS A 189 13.71 -3.65 -6.09
N ALA A 190 14.14 -3.16 -4.93
CA ALA A 190 14.64 -3.99 -3.85
C ALA A 190 13.55 -4.95 -3.35
N THR A 191 12.31 -4.48 -3.19
CA THR A 191 11.18 -5.30 -2.76
C THR A 191 10.86 -6.39 -3.78
N LEU A 192 10.92 -6.08 -5.08
CA LEU A 192 10.76 -7.09 -6.15
C LEU A 192 11.83 -8.16 -6.05
N VAL A 193 13.11 -7.76 -5.97
CA VAL A 193 14.24 -8.70 -5.91
C VAL A 193 14.11 -9.62 -4.71
N VAL A 194 13.78 -9.08 -3.53
CA VAL A 194 13.60 -9.88 -2.31
C VAL A 194 12.42 -10.86 -2.45
N ASN A 195 11.29 -10.44 -3.02
CA ASN A 195 10.14 -11.34 -3.26
C ASN A 195 10.46 -12.44 -4.28
N VAL A 196 11.22 -12.14 -5.35
CA VAL A 196 11.66 -13.14 -6.33
C VAL A 196 12.62 -14.14 -5.68
N LEU A 197 13.60 -13.67 -4.90
CA LEU A 197 14.49 -14.54 -4.15
C LEU A 197 13.72 -15.45 -3.19
N LEU A 198 12.76 -14.89 -2.44
CA LEU A 198 11.90 -15.64 -1.54
C LEU A 198 11.15 -16.75 -2.30
N ALA A 199 10.54 -16.43 -3.45
CA ALA A 199 9.86 -17.42 -4.29
C ALA A 199 10.80 -18.53 -4.77
N VAL A 200 12.03 -18.20 -5.21
CA VAL A 200 13.04 -19.17 -5.65
C VAL A 200 13.50 -20.08 -4.51
N PHE A 201 13.84 -19.51 -3.35
CA PHE A 201 14.26 -20.30 -2.18
C PHE A 201 13.16 -21.25 -1.71
N LEU A 202 11.91 -20.81 -1.78
CA LEU A 202 10.76 -21.65 -1.46
C LEU A 202 10.54 -22.77 -2.47
N ALA A 203 10.62 -22.49 -3.78
CA ALA A 203 10.51 -23.51 -4.83
C ALA A 203 11.60 -24.57 -4.69
N ARG A 204 12.85 -24.16 -4.40
CA ARG A 204 13.94 -25.09 -4.09
C ARG A 204 13.65 -25.89 -2.83
N ARG A 205 13.17 -25.27 -1.77
CA ARG A 205 12.82 -25.98 -0.54
C ARG A 205 11.68 -26.98 -0.73
N GLN A 206 10.71 -26.67 -1.59
CA GLN A 206 9.63 -27.59 -1.97
C GLN A 206 10.19 -28.86 -2.63
N SER A 207 11.17 -28.73 -3.52
CA SER A 207 11.80 -29.90 -4.14
C SER A 207 12.59 -30.76 -3.15
N PHE A 208 13.12 -30.19 -2.06
CA PHE A 208 13.88 -30.93 -1.05
C PHE A 208 13.01 -31.49 0.10
N ALA A 209 11.91 -30.84 0.46
CA ALA A 209 11.05 -31.23 1.58
C ALA A 209 10.09 -32.40 1.26
N ASP A 210 10.18 -32.99 0.07
CA ASP A 210 9.23 -34.01 -0.38
C ASP A 210 9.46 -35.41 0.23
N ARG A 211 10.44 -35.57 1.13
CA ARG A 211 10.68 -36.81 1.88
C ARG A 211 11.06 -36.49 3.34
N ALA A 212 10.09 -36.54 4.27
CA ALA A 212 10.21 -37.10 5.64
C ALA A 212 9.28 -36.48 6.73
N GLU A 213 8.75 -35.25 6.61
CA GLU A 213 8.19 -34.53 7.80
C GLU A 213 6.70 -34.15 7.70
N ARG A 214 5.84 -35.09 7.27
CA ARG A 214 4.54 -34.77 6.64
C ARG A 214 3.32 -34.42 7.52
N ARG A 215 3.33 -34.49 8.86
CA ARG A 215 2.08 -34.26 9.64
C ARG A 215 1.99 -32.94 10.41
N ASN A 216 2.99 -32.58 11.23
CA ASN A 216 2.93 -31.33 12.03
C ASN A 216 3.45 -30.11 11.25
N ALA A 217 4.35 -30.29 10.29
CA ALA A 217 4.78 -29.23 9.38
C ALA A 217 3.68 -28.81 8.39
N CYS A 218 2.74 -29.70 8.04
CA CYS A 218 1.74 -29.46 7.00
C CYS A 218 0.78 -28.29 7.31
N CYS A 219 0.38 -28.11 8.58
CA CYS A 219 -0.48 -26.99 8.98
C CYS A 219 0.26 -25.65 9.01
N ARG A 220 1.49 -25.63 9.53
CA ARG A 220 2.38 -24.44 9.48
C ARG A 220 2.72 -24.06 8.04
N TYR A 221 2.98 -25.05 7.20
CA TYR A 221 3.31 -24.91 5.79
C TYR A 221 2.14 -24.38 4.94
N LYS A 222 0.90 -24.81 5.20
CA LYS A 222 -0.29 -24.25 4.49
C LYS A 222 -0.48 -22.76 4.81
N ALA A 223 -0.30 -22.37 6.07
CA ALA A 223 -0.38 -20.96 6.47
C ALA A 223 0.77 -20.13 5.85
N GLU A 224 2.00 -20.65 5.85
CA GLU A 224 3.13 -19.99 5.19
C GLU A 224 2.91 -19.85 3.68
N ARG A 225 2.44 -20.90 2.99
CA ARG A 225 2.11 -20.86 1.56
C ARG A 225 1.07 -19.79 1.26
N GLY A 226 0.03 -19.67 2.09
CA GLY A 226 -0.98 -18.63 1.94
C GLY A 226 -0.38 -17.23 2.08
N LEU A 227 0.45 -17.01 3.10
CA LEU A 227 1.15 -15.73 3.30
C LEU A 227 2.12 -15.40 2.17
N ILE A 228 2.74 -16.40 1.53
CA ILE A 228 3.63 -16.18 0.37
C ILE A 228 2.82 -15.73 -0.84
N ILE A 229 1.73 -16.45 -1.16
CA ILE A 229 0.84 -16.09 -2.27
C ILE A 229 0.31 -14.68 -2.06
N THR A 230 -0.16 -14.35 -0.85
CA THR A 230 -0.57 -13.00 -0.50
C THR A 230 0.51 -11.96 -0.78
N SER A 231 1.76 -12.22 -0.37
CA SER A 231 2.88 -11.29 -0.60
C SER A 231 3.16 -11.08 -2.09
N LEU A 232 3.20 -12.17 -2.87
CA LEU A 232 3.47 -12.11 -4.31
C LEU A 232 2.35 -11.38 -5.06
N VAL A 233 1.09 -11.75 -4.80
CA VAL A 233 -0.07 -11.15 -5.45
C VAL A 233 -0.17 -9.67 -5.11
N SER A 234 -0.01 -9.31 -3.83
CA SER A 234 0.01 -7.90 -3.39
C SER A 234 1.10 -7.11 -4.10
N TYR A 235 2.29 -7.70 -4.23
CA TYR A 235 3.42 -7.05 -4.90
C TYR A 235 3.19 -6.89 -6.41
N ILE A 236 2.54 -7.85 -7.08
CA ILE A 236 2.14 -7.72 -8.48
C ILE A 236 1.20 -6.52 -8.66
N PHE A 237 0.15 -6.41 -7.82
CA PHE A 237 -0.76 -5.26 -7.91
C PHE A 237 -0.07 -3.93 -7.60
N TYR A 238 0.83 -3.89 -6.62
CA TYR A 238 1.65 -2.71 -6.34
C TYR A 238 2.54 -2.33 -7.54
N THR A 239 3.16 -3.32 -8.19
CA THR A 239 4.00 -3.11 -9.38
C THR A 239 3.16 -2.59 -10.55
N ILE A 240 1.96 -3.12 -10.76
CA ILE A 240 1.03 -2.64 -11.78
C ILE A 240 0.63 -1.19 -11.49
N TYR A 241 0.33 -0.86 -10.24
CA TYR A 241 0.05 0.52 -9.82
C TYR A 241 1.23 1.46 -10.11
N PHE A 242 2.46 1.05 -9.76
CA PHE A 242 3.67 1.82 -10.02
C PHE A 242 3.91 2.03 -11.52
N ILE A 243 3.84 0.97 -12.33
CA ILE A 243 3.98 1.04 -13.80
C ILE A 243 2.91 1.96 -14.37
N ASN A 244 1.66 1.84 -13.93
CA ASN A 244 0.57 2.69 -14.39
C ASN A 244 0.83 4.17 -14.07
N ASN A 245 1.40 4.48 -12.90
CA ASN A 245 1.78 5.84 -12.54
C ASN A 245 2.90 6.39 -13.44
N VAL A 246 3.95 5.59 -13.68
CA VAL A 246 5.03 5.96 -14.62
C VAL A 246 4.48 6.20 -16.03
N VAL A 247 3.62 5.30 -16.52
CA VAL A 247 3.01 5.43 -17.85
C VAL A 247 2.13 6.70 -17.94
N ALA A 248 1.29 6.94 -16.95
CA ALA A 248 0.46 8.14 -16.89
C ALA A 248 1.30 9.42 -16.88
N ARG A 249 2.41 9.44 -16.13
CA ARG A 249 3.22 10.64 -15.90
C ARG A 249 4.18 10.97 -17.04
N TYR A 250 4.76 9.97 -17.70
CA TYR A 250 5.77 10.18 -18.75
C TYR A 250 5.22 10.07 -20.18
N PHE A 251 4.19 9.27 -20.39
CA PHE A 251 3.59 9.05 -21.72
C PHE A 251 2.23 9.76 -21.89
N ASP A 252 1.79 10.51 -20.87
CA ASP A 252 0.53 11.27 -20.85
C ASP A 252 -0.70 10.45 -21.28
N VAL A 253 -0.70 9.15 -20.94
CA VAL A 253 -1.79 8.25 -21.29
C VAL A 253 -2.96 8.51 -20.36
N THR A 254 -3.98 9.19 -20.87
CA THR A 254 -5.14 9.64 -20.10
C THR A 254 -5.82 8.49 -19.35
N LEU A 255 -6.02 7.33 -19.99
CA LEU A 255 -6.63 6.15 -19.35
C LEU A 255 -5.84 5.68 -18.13
N CYS A 256 -4.50 5.69 -18.19
CA CYS A 256 -3.64 5.31 -17.08
C CYS A 256 -3.80 6.29 -15.91
N GLY A 257 -3.96 7.59 -16.20
CA GLY A 257 -4.28 8.60 -15.19
C GLY A 257 -5.59 8.29 -14.45
N TYR A 258 -6.66 8.00 -15.18
CA TYR A 258 -7.94 7.64 -14.57
C TYR A 258 -7.86 6.30 -13.81
N ALA A 259 -7.17 5.30 -14.33
CA ALA A 259 -7.07 3.98 -13.69
C ALA A 259 -6.20 3.96 -12.41
N GLN A 260 -5.56 5.07 -12.03
CA GLN A 260 -4.70 5.14 -10.83
C GLN A 260 -5.44 4.70 -9.57
N PHE A 261 -6.67 5.18 -9.36
CA PHE A 261 -7.43 4.84 -8.17
C PHE A 261 -7.84 3.36 -8.13
N LEU A 262 -8.17 2.78 -9.28
CA LEU A 262 -8.45 1.35 -9.38
C LEU A 262 -7.24 0.51 -8.96
N PHE A 263 -6.06 0.82 -9.50
CA PHE A 263 -4.85 0.05 -9.20
C PHE A 263 -4.37 0.26 -7.76
N LEU A 264 -4.47 1.49 -7.23
CA LEU A 264 -4.22 1.76 -5.81
C LEU A 264 -5.19 0.97 -4.92
N GLY A 265 -6.49 1.01 -5.25
CA GLY A 265 -7.52 0.26 -4.53
C GLY A 265 -7.24 -1.24 -4.53
N LEU A 266 -6.90 -1.82 -5.69
CA LEU A 266 -6.52 -3.23 -5.78
C LEU A 266 -5.26 -3.53 -4.97
N ALA A 267 -4.22 -2.71 -5.07
CA ALA A 267 -2.99 -2.88 -4.30
C ALA A 267 -3.23 -2.80 -2.79
N SER A 268 -4.13 -1.93 -2.34
CA SER A 268 -4.43 -1.74 -0.91
C SER A 268 -5.38 -2.79 -0.33
N LEU A 269 -6.34 -3.26 -1.11
CA LEU A 269 -7.36 -4.22 -0.66
C LEU A 269 -6.88 -5.68 -0.75
N THR A 270 -6.13 -6.01 -1.81
CA THR A 270 -5.72 -7.40 -2.10
C THR A 270 -4.93 -8.09 -0.98
N PRO A 271 -3.96 -7.43 -0.30
CA PRO A 271 -3.23 -8.07 0.79
C PRO A 271 -4.14 -8.59 1.90
N PHE A 272 -5.15 -7.79 2.26
CA PHE A 272 -6.13 -8.15 3.29
C PHE A 272 -6.99 -9.33 2.84
N TRP A 273 -7.59 -9.25 1.65
CA TRP A 273 -8.46 -10.33 1.14
C TRP A 273 -7.69 -11.63 0.91
N CYS A 274 -6.47 -11.55 0.37
CA CYS A 274 -5.61 -12.72 0.21
C CYS A 274 -5.24 -13.33 1.57
N LEU A 275 -4.96 -12.51 2.58
CA LEU A 275 -4.70 -13.00 3.94
C LEU A 275 -5.91 -13.76 4.50
N ILE A 276 -7.13 -13.26 4.32
CA ILE A 276 -8.35 -13.95 4.80
C ILE A 276 -8.62 -15.24 4.02
N ILE A 277 -8.46 -15.22 2.69
CA ILE A 277 -8.76 -16.35 1.81
C ILE A 277 -7.75 -17.48 2.04
N PHE A 278 -6.46 -17.16 2.10
CA PHE A 278 -5.40 -18.17 2.10
C PHE A 278 -4.89 -18.53 3.49
N SER A 279 -5.12 -17.70 4.52
CA SER A 279 -4.70 -17.99 5.89
C SER A 279 -5.85 -18.52 6.75
N SER A 280 -6.16 -19.81 6.61
CA SER A 280 -7.24 -20.45 7.36
C SER A 280 -7.08 -20.38 8.88
N SER A 281 -5.85 -20.22 9.37
CA SER A 281 -5.53 -20.07 10.79
C SER A 281 -5.93 -18.71 11.37
N ILE A 282 -6.02 -17.67 10.54
CA ILE A 282 -6.43 -16.33 10.98
C ILE A 282 -7.97 -16.24 11.04
N ARG A 283 -8.64 -16.97 10.13
CA ARG A 283 -10.11 -17.05 10.06
C ARG A 283 -10.75 -17.81 11.22
N ARG A 284 -10.11 -18.87 11.71
CA ARG A 284 -10.55 -19.61 12.91
C ARG A 284 -10.14 -18.85 14.17
#